data_AF-A0A128FIP4-F1
#
_entry.id   AF-A0A128FIP4-F1
#
_cell.length_a   1.000
_cell.length_b   1.000
_cell.length_c   1.000
_cell.angle_alpha   90.00
_cell.angle_beta   90.00
_cell.angle_gamma   90.00
#
_symmetry.space_group_name_H-M   'P 1'
#
loop_
_entity.id
_entity.type
_entity.pdbx_description
1 polymer ?
#
loop_
_entity_poly.entity_id
_entity_poly.type
_entity_poly.pdbx_seq_one_letter_code
_entity_poly.pdbx_strand_id
1 'polypeptide(L)'
;MVHTLLDGSPDLPYLTFKSELDRQVDTLRRAYVSSGLVLITAADSGQVHATYSRLCSMQDALDRFIDDKSAAGLRALTVTQLSQRIGHFVAFSSNNLLVSVTRAHLHAYVSELVREGRSAKTNKEYVAAVKQWLSWCTERAMLKMNPAAGFLRSLNLKSWRVTAESAGAQASLISYLTVSLGHQRATLFDG
;
A
#
# COMPACT_ATOMS: atom_id res chain seq x y z
N MET A 1 -2.19 31.49 8.67
CA MET A 1 -0.89 31.05 8.10
C MET A 1 -0.83 31.10 6.57
N VAL A 2 -1.82 31.69 5.87
CA VAL A 2 -1.84 31.91 4.40
C VAL A 2 -1.55 33.36 3.99
N HIS A 3 -1.47 34.30 4.94
CA HIS A 3 -1.24 35.71 4.65
C HIS A 3 0.21 36.07 4.31
N THR A 4 1.15 35.15 4.44
CA THR A 4 2.58 35.38 4.13
C THR A 4 2.92 35.06 2.67
N LEU A 5 1.94 34.74 1.82
CA LEU A 5 2.15 34.21 0.47
C LEU A 5 2.33 35.27 -0.63
N LEU A 6 2.19 36.57 -0.35
CA LEU A 6 2.24 37.61 -1.38
C LEU A 6 2.97 38.91 -0.98
N ASP A 7 3.81 38.90 0.08
CA ASP A 7 4.63 40.08 0.43
C ASP A 7 5.96 40.17 -0.36
N GLY A 8 6.13 39.32 -1.38
CA GLY A 8 7.28 39.35 -2.28
C GLY A 8 7.11 40.37 -3.40
N SER A 9 7.85 41.48 -3.28
CA SER A 9 8.12 42.54 -4.26
C SER A 9 7.76 42.23 -5.73
N PRO A 10 7.05 43.14 -6.44
CA PRO A 10 6.55 42.92 -7.81
C PRO A 10 7.63 42.82 -8.91
N ASP A 11 8.92 42.97 -8.58
CA ASP A 11 10.01 43.04 -9.57
C ASP A 11 10.88 41.77 -9.68
N LEU A 12 10.45 40.65 -9.11
CA LEU A 12 11.18 39.38 -9.26
C LEU A 12 10.97 38.82 -10.68
N PRO A 13 12.05 38.48 -11.42
CA PRO A 13 11.95 37.84 -12.72
C PRO A 13 11.08 36.59 -12.64
N TYR A 14 10.17 36.43 -13.60
CA TYR A 14 9.19 35.32 -13.63
C TYR A 14 9.80 33.95 -13.34
N LEU A 15 11.00 33.68 -13.88
CA LEU A 15 11.72 32.42 -13.66
C LEU A 15 12.08 32.19 -12.18
N THR A 16 12.44 33.25 -11.45
CA THR A 16 12.76 33.18 -10.01
C THR A 16 11.49 32.95 -9.21
N PHE A 17 10.40 33.65 -9.53
CA PHE A 17 9.09 33.42 -8.91
C PHE A 17 8.59 31.98 -9.14
N LYS A 18 8.67 31.49 -10.38
CA LYS A 18 8.27 30.12 -10.74
C LYS A 18 9.11 29.08 -10.00
N SER A 19 10.43 29.26 -9.94
CA SER A 19 11.34 28.35 -9.25
C SER A 19 11.04 28.29 -7.75
N GLU A 20 10.70 29.43 -7.15
CA GLU A 20 10.32 29.49 -5.75
C GLU A 20 8.96 28.84 -5.49
N LEU A 21 7.99 29.04 -6.40
CA LEU A 21 6.68 28.39 -6.34
C LEU A 21 6.82 26.86 -6.47
N ASP A 22 7.62 26.38 -7.43
CA ASP A 22 7.90 24.96 -7.62
C ASP A 22 8.59 24.37 -6.37
N ARG A 23 9.55 25.09 -5.78
CA ARG A 23 10.23 24.69 -4.54
C ARG A 23 9.26 24.58 -3.35
N GLN A 24 8.32 25.53 -3.23
CA GLN A 24 7.31 25.51 -2.17
C GLN A 24 6.30 24.38 -2.37
N VAL A 25 5.85 24.17 -3.61
CA VAL A 25 4.98 23.04 -3.98
C VAL A 25 5.66 21.71 -3.66
N ASP A 26 6.95 21.55 -4.00
CA ASP A 26 7.68 20.31 -3.70
C ASP A 26 7.95 20.14 -2.20
N THR A 27 8.14 21.23 -1.46
CA THR A 27 8.23 21.19 0.00
C THR A 27 6.91 20.74 0.61
N LEU A 28 5.79 21.27 0.12
CA LEU A 28 4.45 20.83 0.52
C LEU A 28 4.23 19.36 0.16
N ARG A 29 4.60 18.92 -1.04
CA ARG A 29 4.51 17.50 -1.45
C ARG A 29 5.32 16.60 -0.53
N ARG A 30 6.56 16.95 -0.20
CA ARG A 30 7.43 16.15 0.71
C ARG A 30 6.87 16.13 2.13
N ALA A 31 6.46 17.28 2.66
CA ALA A 31 5.81 17.37 3.97
C ALA A 31 4.52 16.53 4.00
N TYR A 32 3.73 16.58 2.93
CA TYR A 32 2.48 15.84 2.80
C TYR A 32 2.70 14.32 2.77
N VAL A 33 3.69 13.85 1.99
CA VAL A 33 4.12 12.45 1.96
C VAL A 33 4.59 11.97 3.35
N SER A 34 5.27 12.83 4.12
CA SER A 34 5.71 12.50 5.49
C SER A 34 4.59 12.58 6.56
N SER A 35 3.50 13.29 6.27
CA SER A 35 2.41 13.57 7.22
C SER A 35 1.17 12.68 7.04
N GLY A 36 1.13 11.86 5.99
CA GLY A 36 0.12 10.82 5.81
C GLY A 36 -1.31 11.32 5.53
N LEU A 37 -1.47 12.39 4.75
CA LEU A 37 -2.79 12.96 4.44
C LEU A 37 -3.23 12.87 2.97
N VAL A 38 -4.56 12.87 2.85
CA VAL A 38 -5.61 12.86 1.79
C VAL A 38 -5.28 12.84 0.28
N LEU A 39 -5.94 11.93 -0.46
CA LEU A 39 -6.29 12.12 -1.88
C LEU A 39 -7.69 12.77 -1.94
N ILE A 40 -7.77 14.04 -2.34
CA ILE A 40 -9.05 14.68 -2.67
C ILE A 40 -9.33 14.40 -4.15
N THR A 41 -10.27 13.50 -4.43
CA THR A 41 -10.86 13.43 -5.76
C THR A 41 -12.06 14.37 -5.79
N ALA A 42 -11.99 15.44 -6.58
CA ALA A 42 -13.15 16.26 -6.86
C ALA A 42 -14.20 15.37 -7.53
N ALA A 43 -15.33 15.14 -6.86
CA ALA A 43 -16.51 14.58 -7.51
C ALA A 43 -17.22 15.69 -8.27
N ASP A 44 -17.69 15.39 -9.47
CA ASP A 44 -18.37 16.31 -10.41
C ASP A 44 -19.75 16.81 -9.91
N SER A 45 -20.07 16.56 -8.65
CA SER A 45 -21.39 16.76 -8.06
C SER A 45 -21.32 17.38 -6.67
N GLY A 46 -20.53 18.45 -6.47
CA GLY A 46 -20.69 19.43 -5.38
C GLY A 46 -20.66 18.96 -3.92
N GLN A 47 -20.58 17.66 -3.64
CA GLN A 47 -20.50 17.08 -2.30
C GLN A 47 -19.16 16.40 -2.16
N VAL A 48 -18.25 17.07 -1.46
CA VAL A 48 -16.96 16.54 -1.05
C VAL A 48 -17.22 15.47 0.02
N HIS A 49 -17.45 14.23 -0.40
CA HIS A 49 -17.32 13.09 0.49
C HIS A 49 -15.83 12.87 0.77
N ALA A 50 -15.32 13.55 1.79
CA ALA A 50 -13.99 13.29 2.34
C ALA A 50 -13.93 11.84 2.84
N THR A 51 -13.50 10.93 1.97
CA THR A 51 -13.24 9.54 2.36
C THR A 51 -11.84 9.54 2.98
N TYR A 52 -11.79 9.68 4.31
CA TYR A 52 -10.56 9.65 5.08
C TYR A 52 -9.93 8.25 5.03
N SER A 53 -9.17 7.92 3.99
CA SER A 53 -8.15 6.88 4.09
C SER A 53 -6.83 7.61 4.34
N ARG A 54 -6.39 7.60 5.60
CA ARG A 54 -5.03 8.06 5.93
C ARG A 54 -4.06 7.23 5.11
N LEU A 55 -3.15 7.88 4.40
CA LEU A 55 -2.04 7.20 3.74
C LEU A 55 -1.12 6.65 4.85
N CYS A 56 -1.45 5.46 5.33
CA CYS A 56 -0.66 4.74 6.32
C CYS A 56 0.29 3.82 5.57
N SER A 57 1.57 3.80 6.00
CA SER A 57 2.47 2.80 5.46
C SER A 57 2.09 1.40 5.97
N MET A 58 2.44 0.36 5.22
CA MET A 58 2.21 -1.02 5.63
C MET A 58 3.03 -1.36 6.87
N GLN A 59 4.26 -0.85 6.97
CA GLN A 59 5.07 -1.05 8.17
C GLN A 59 4.45 -0.38 9.41
N ASP A 60 4.01 0.88 9.32
CA ASP A 60 3.37 1.57 10.46
C ASP A 60 2.10 0.85 10.91
N ALA A 61 1.31 0.34 9.96
CA ALA A 61 0.10 -0.43 10.27
C ALA A 61 0.42 -1.80 10.86
N LEU A 62 1.55 -2.42 10.50
CA LEU A 62 2.03 -3.65 11.13
C LEU A 62 2.47 -3.39 12.56
N ASP A 63 3.28 -2.37 12.81
CA ASP A 63 3.80 -2.05 14.13
C ASP A 63 2.65 -1.76 15.11
N ARG A 64 1.69 -0.94 14.70
CA ARG A 64 0.48 -0.66 15.49
C ARG A 64 -0.36 -1.91 15.75
N PHE A 65 -0.44 -2.83 14.79
CA PHE A 65 -1.15 -4.09 14.97
C PHE A 65 -0.45 -4.97 16.01
N ILE A 66 0.89 -5.05 15.98
CA ILE A 66 1.67 -5.83 16.93
C ILE A 66 1.59 -5.24 18.34
N ASP A 67 1.62 -3.92 18.47
CA ASP A 67 1.41 -3.24 19.75
C ASP A 67 0.02 -3.54 20.33
N ASP A 68 -1.02 -3.42 19.52
CA ASP A 68 -2.41 -3.78 19.89
C ASP A 68 -2.51 -5.24 20.37
N LYS A 69 -1.87 -6.18 19.65
CA LYS A 69 -1.88 -7.61 19.99
C LYS A 69 -1.10 -7.92 21.26
N SER A 70 -0.01 -7.22 21.50
CA SER A 70 0.79 -7.35 22.71
C SER A 70 0.03 -6.81 23.93
N ALA A 71 -0.59 -5.64 23.79
CA ALA A 71 -1.40 -5.02 24.83
C ALA A 71 -2.65 -5.85 25.19
N ALA A 72 -3.23 -6.57 24.21
CA ALA A 72 -4.34 -7.49 24.42
C ALA A 72 -3.96 -8.79 25.16
N GLY A 73 -2.69 -8.95 25.58
CA GLY A 73 -2.24 -10.11 26.35
C GLY A 73 -2.12 -11.40 25.54
N LEU A 74 -1.97 -11.32 24.22
CA LEU A 74 -1.66 -12.51 23.42
C LEU A 74 -0.29 -13.08 23.82
N ARG A 75 -0.14 -14.41 23.68
CA ARG A 75 1.13 -15.09 23.95
C ARG A 75 2.24 -14.49 23.08
N ALA A 76 3.40 -14.23 23.68
CA ALA A 76 4.56 -13.63 22.99
C ALA A 76 4.96 -14.38 21.71
N LEU A 77 4.88 -15.72 21.72
CA LEU A 77 5.13 -16.54 20.54
C LEU A 77 4.14 -16.23 19.40
N THR A 78 2.86 -16.06 19.71
CA THR A 78 1.83 -15.71 18.72
C THR A 78 2.08 -14.34 18.11
N VAL A 79 2.44 -13.36 18.95
CA VAL A 79 2.79 -12.01 18.49
C VAL A 79 4.00 -12.04 17.55
N THR A 80 5.06 -12.78 17.94
CA THR A 80 6.26 -12.95 17.11
C THR A 80 5.93 -13.60 15.77
N GLN A 81 5.10 -14.66 15.77
CA GLN A 81 4.67 -15.33 14.54
C GLN A 81 3.84 -14.42 13.63
N LEU A 82 2.95 -13.60 14.20
CA LEU A 82 2.18 -12.61 13.43
C LEU A 82 3.11 -11.58 12.81
N SER A 83 4.03 -11.01 13.59
CA SER A 83 5.01 -10.03 13.13
C SER A 83 5.84 -10.59 11.96
N GLN A 84 6.40 -11.78 12.11
CA GLN A 84 7.19 -12.44 11.06
C GLN A 84 6.38 -12.67 9.77
N ARG A 85 5.17 -13.23 9.89
CA ARG A 85 4.36 -13.62 8.73
C ARG A 85 3.80 -12.43 7.97
N ILE A 86 3.37 -11.39 8.68
CA ILE A 86 2.86 -10.18 8.06
C ILE A 86 4.03 -9.35 7.54
N GLY A 87 5.13 -9.24 8.27
CA GLY A 87 6.35 -8.57 7.82
C GLY A 87 6.89 -9.14 6.51
N HIS A 88 6.78 -10.46 6.30
CA HIS A 88 7.10 -11.09 5.03
C HIS A 88 6.24 -10.56 3.86
N PHE A 89 4.94 -10.35 4.09
CA PHE A 89 4.04 -9.75 3.10
C PHE A 89 4.37 -8.28 2.84
N VAL A 90 4.67 -7.51 3.89
CA VAL A 90 5.07 -6.10 3.78
C VAL A 90 6.36 -5.97 2.95
N ALA A 91 7.36 -6.80 3.22
CA ALA A 91 8.62 -6.82 2.48
C ALA A 91 8.45 -7.26 1.02
N PHE A 92 7.52 -8.18 0.75
CA PHE A 92 7.16 -8.59 -0.61
C PHE A 92 6.53 -7.43 -1.41
N SER A 93 5.76 -6.56 -0.75
CA SER A 93 5.08 -5.48 -1.44
C SER A 93 6.06 -4.36 -1.81
N SER A 94 6.31 -4.16 -3.09
CA SER A 94 7.20 -3.10 -3.59
C SER A 94 6.67 -1.68 -3.30
N ASN A 95 5.38 -1.54 -3.01
CA ASN A 95 4.74 -0.28 -2.63
C ASN A 95 4.39 -0.33 -1.15
N ASN A 96 5.00 0.51 -0.32
CA ASN A 96 4.76 0.51 1.13
C ASN A 96 3.43 1.17 1.55
N LEU A 97 2.55 1.59 0.64
CA LEU A 97 1.26 2.20 1.00
C LEU A 97 0.17 1.16 1.23
N LEU A 98 -0.41 1.13 2.44
CA LEU A 98 -1.47 0.18 2.81
C LEU A 98 -2.69 0.28 1.88
N VAL A 99 -3.06 1.49 1.45
CA VAL A 99 -4.24 1.74 0.59
C VAL A 99 -4.09 1.10 -0.80
N SER A 100 -2.86 0.83 -1.22
CA SER A 100 -2.56 0.22 -2.52
C SER A 100 -2.78 -1.30 -2.53
N VAL A 101 -2.98 -1.92 -1.37
CA VAL A 101 -3.19 -3.36 -1.27
C VAL A 101 -4.53 -3.73 -1.91
N THR A 102 -4.46 -4.59 -2.92
CA THR A 102 -5.61 -5.09 -3.66
C THR A 102 -5.63 -6.61 -3.63
N ARG A 103 -6.73 -7.22 -4.10
CA ARG A 103 -6.81 -8.67 -4.22
C ARG A 103 -5.73 -9.25 -5.16
N ALA A 104 -5.32 -8.50 -6.19
CA ALA A 104 -4.25 -8.93 -7.10
C ALA A 104 -2.91 -9.11 -6.36
N HIS A 105 -2.57 -8.19 -5.45
CA HIS A 105 -1.39 -8.32 -4.59
C HIS A 105 -1.44 -9.58 -3.70
N LEU A 106 -2.62 -9.93 -3.19
CA LEU A 106 -2.80 -11.15 -2.39
C LEU A 106 -2.60 -12.42 -3.23
N HIS A 107 -3.08 -12.46 -4.46
CA HIS A 107 -2.81 -13.58 -5.38
C HIS A 107 -1.33 -13.67 -5.74
N ALA A 108 -0.68 -12.55 -6.04
CA ALA A 108 0.75 -12.51 -6.32
C ALA A 108 1.57 -13.01 -5.13
N TYR A 109 1.19 -12.62 -3.91
CA TYR A 109 1.84 -13.10 -2.70
C TYR A 109 1.66 -14.61 -2.48
N VAL A 110 0.48 -15.17 -2.79
CA VAL A 110 0.28 -16.62 -2.74
C VAL A 110 1.19 -17.34 -3.73
N SER A 111 1.34 -16.81 -4.96
CA SER A 111 2.27 -17.37 -5.95
C SER A 111 3.71 -17.32 -5.46
N GLU A 112 4.11 -16.24 -4.79
CA GLU A 112 5.44 -16.11 -4.19
C GLU A 112 5.70 -17.16 -3.10
N LEU A 113 4.76 -17.33 -2.17
CA LEU A 113 4.86 -18.35 -1.11
C LEU A 113 4.96 -19.78 -1.68
N VAL A 114 4.32 -20.05 -2.82
CA VAL A 114 4.44 -21.35 -3.52
C VAL A 114 5.80 -21.45 -4.21
N ARG A 115 6.28 -20.38 -4.85
CA ARG A 115 7.59 -20.30 -5.51
C ARG A 115 8.74 -20.53 -4.52
N GLU A 116 8.61 -20.06 -3.29
CA GLU A 116 9.57 -20.31 -2.19
C GLU A 116 9.61 -21.78 -1.73
N GLY A 117 8.77 -22.66 -2.26
CA GLY A 117 8.79 -24.10 -1.94
C GLY A 117 8.26 -24.42 -0.55
N ARG A 118 7.53 -23.50 0.09
CA ARG A 118 6.97 -23.70 1.43
C ARG A 118 5.83 -24.72 1.42
N SER A 119 5.61 -25.36 2.56
CA SER A 119 4.51 -26.31 2.71
C SER A 119 3.15 -25.62 2.59
N ALA A 120 2.15 -26.34 2.05
CA ALA A 120 0.79 -25.84 1.96
C ALA A 120 0.19 -25.45 3.33
N LYS A 121 0.58 -26.12 4.42
CA LYS A 121 0.16 -25.74 5.78
C LYS A 121 0.75 -24.38 6.16
N THR A 122 2.06 -24.21 5.98
CA THR A 122 2.76 -22.96 6.25
C THR A 122 2.15 -21.81 5.46
N ASN A 123 1.92 -21.97 4.15
CA ASN A 123 1.35 -20.91 3.31
C ASN A 123 -0.02 -20.45 3.80
N LYS A 124 -0.85 -21.37 4.30
CA LYS A 124 -2.17 -21.02 4.86
C LYS A 124 -2.03 -20.12 6.07
N GLU A 125 -1.06 -20.41 6.91
CA GLU A 125 -0.78 -19.65 8.13
C GLU A 125 -0.27 -18.23 7.82
N TYR A 126 0.55 -18.06 6.77
CA TYR A 126 0.96 -16.73 6.30
C TYR A 126 -0.24 -15.93 5.76
N VAL A 127 -1.03 -16.52 4.86
CA VAL A 127 -2.20 -15.84 4.28
C VAL A 127 -3.26 -15.52 5.35
N ALA A 128 -3.43 -16.41 6.34
CA ALA A 128 -4.33 -16.16 7.46
C ALA A 128 -3.89 -14.97 8.32
N ALA A 129 -2.60 -14.85 8.61
CA ALA A 129 -2.05 -13.72 9.34
C ALA A 129 -2.27 -12.39 8.58
N VAL A 130 -1.99 -12.37 7.27
CA VAL A 130 -2.22 -11.19 6.41
C VAL A 130 -3.70 -10.81 6.37
N LYS A 131 -4.59 -11.79 6.22
CA LYS A 131 -6.05 -11.55 6.26
C LYS A 131 -6.48 -10.94 7.59
N GLN A 132 -6.00 -11.47 8.71
CA GLN A 132 -6.32 -10.96 10.04
C GLN A 132 -5.87 -9.50 10.20
N TRP A 133 -4.66 -9.19 9.74
CA TRP A 133 -4.13 -7.84 9.78
C TRP A 133 -4.93 -6.86 8.90
N LEU A 134 -5.29 -7.25 7.69
CA LEU A 134 -6.11 -6.41 6.79
C LEU A 134 -7.54 -6.20 7.30
N SER A 135 -8.12 -7.21 7.97
CA SER A 135 -9.39 -7.03 8.70
C SER A 135 -9.25 -5.97 9.79
N TRP A 136 -8.22 -6.08 10.63
CA TRP A 136 -7.96 -5.10 11.69
C TRP A 136 -7.72 -3.68 11.13
N CYS A 137 -6.98 -3.56 10.02
CA CYS A 137 -6.77 -2.28 9.33
C CYS A 137 -8.10 -1.67 8.84
N THR A 138 -9.03 -2.51 8.40
CA THR A 138 -10.37 -2.07 7.96
C THR A 138 -11.22 -1.63 9.14
N GLU A 139 -11.20 -2.39 10.25
CA GLU A 139 -11.92 -2.05 11.50
C GLU A 139 -11.44 -0.72 12.09
N ARG A 140 -10.15 -0.38 11.93
CA ARG A 140 -9.57 0.91 12.35
C ARG A 140 -9.72 2.02 11.30
N ALA A 141 -10.54 1.82 10.27
CA ALA A 141 -10.79 2.76 9.17
C ALA A 141 -9.52 3.20 8.40
N MET A 142 -8.46 2.38 8.40
CA MET A 142 -7.26 2.64 7.58
C MET A 142 -7.50 2.25 6.11
N LEU A 143 -8.33 1.21 5.90
CA LEU A 143 -8.81 0.75 4.60
C LEU A 143 -10.32 0.99 4.49
N LYS A 144 -10.78 1.45 3.32
CA LYS A 144 -12.22 1.60 3.02
C LYS A 144 -12.93 0.25 2.95
N MET A 145 -12.25 -0.76 2.40
CA MET A 145 -12.75 -2.13 2.28
C MET A 145 -11.62 -3.10 2.52
N ASN A 146 -11.93 -4.28 3.05
CA ASN A 146 -10.94 -5.34 3.25
C ASN A 146 -10.66 -6.07 1.93
N PRO A 147 -9.46 -5.95 1.32
CA PRO A 147 -9.14 -6.65 0.07
C PRO A 147 -9.08 -8.18 0.23
N ALA A 148 -8.89 -8.67 1.46
CA ALA A 148 -8.87 -10.09 1.80
C ALA A 148 -10.26 -10.66 2.17
N ALA A 149 -11.33 -9.85 2.10
CA ALA A 149 -12.69 -10.32 2.30
C ALA A 149 -13.02 -11.45 1.31
N GLY A 150 -13.44 -12.61 1.83
CA GLY A 150 -13.72 -13.80 1.02
C GLY A 150 -12.50 -14.52 0.41
N PHE A 151 -11.29 -13.96 0.53
CA PHE A 151 -10.10 -14.44 -0.21
C PHE A 151 -9.69 -15.88 0.11
N LEU A 152 -9.65 -16.25 1.40
CA LEU A 152 -9.35 -17.64 1.80
C LEU A 152 -10.40 -18.65 1.34
N ARG A 153 -11.66 -18.23 1.15
CA ARG A 153 -12.73 -19.12 0.67
C ARG A 153 -12.60 -19.39 -0.83
N SER A 154 -12.09 -18.41 -1.59
CA SER A 154 -11.82 -18.55 -3.03
C SER A 154 -10.53 -19.30 -3.36
N LEU A 155 -9.60 -19.45 -2.40
CA LEU A 155 -8.37 -20.19 -2.62
C LEU A 155 -8.63 -21.71 -2.60
N ASN A 156 -8.47 -22.36 -3.76
CA ASN A 156 -8.49 -23.82 -3.83
C ASN A 156 -7.20 -24.39 -3.23
N LEU A 157 -7.26 -24.72 -1.94
CA LEU A 157 -6.11 -25.15 -1.13
C LEU A 157 -5.51 -26.51 -1.55
N LYS A 158 -6.18 -27.26 -2.44
CA LYS A 158 -5.64 -28.51 -3.02
C LYS A 158 -4.65 -28.23 -4.17
N SER A 159 -4.75 -27.05 -4.79
CA SER A 159 -3.93 -26.66 -5.96
C SER A 159 -2.51 -26.22 -5.60
N TRP A 160 -2.22 -25.93 -4.32
CA TRP A 160 -0.90 -25.45 -3.88
C TRP A 160 0.21 -26.52 -3.90
N ARG A 161 -0.08 -27.72 -4.42
CA ARG A 161 0.90 -28.79 -4.65
C ARG A 161 1.49 -28.79 -6.06
N VAL A 162 0.95 -28.01 -7.00
CA VAL A 162 1.29 -28.20 -8.41
C VAL A 162 1.66 -26.87 -9.07
N THR A 163 2.82 -26.89 -9.71
CA THR A 163 3.45 -25.92 -10.62
C THR A 163 4.35 -24.84 -10.01
N ALA A 164 5.59 -25.24 -9.70
CA ALA A 164 6.74 -24.35 -9.81
C ALA A 164 6.97 -23.85 -11.27
N GLU A 165 6.36 -24.50 -12.27
CA GLU A 165 6.50 -24.16 -13.70
C GLU A 165 5.60 -23.02 -14.20
N SER A 166 4.48 -22.70 -13.52
CA SER A 166 3.53 -21.67 -14.00
C SER A 166 3.79 -20.27 -13.44
N ALA A 167 4.54 -20.16 -12.33
CA ALA A 167 4.84 -18.90 -11.66
C ALA A 167 5.75 -17.97 -12.48
N GLY A 168 6.61 -18.54 -13.34
CA GLY A 168 7.49 -17.78 -14.23
C GLY A 168 6.74 -16.96 -15.29
N ALA A 169 5.57 -17.42 -15.73
CA ALA A 169 4.77 -16.73 -16.75
C ALA A 169 3.97 -15.53 -16.19
N GLN A 170 3.50 -15.61 -14.94
CA GLN A 170 2.72 -14.52 -14.33
C GLN A 170 3.57 -13.40 -13.72
N ALA A 171 4.78 -13.71 -13.23
CA ALA A 171 5.73 -12.68 -12.80
C ALA A 171 6.12 -11.74 -13.97
N SER A 172 6.18 -12.29 -15.19
CA SER A 172 6.41 -11.52 -16.41
C SER A 172 5.26 -10.52 -16.67
N LEU A 173 3.99 -10.93 -16.51
CA LEU A 173 2.83 -10.05 -16.72
C LEU A 173 2.75 -8.89 -15.71
N ILE A 174 3.14 -9.09 -14.44
CA ILE A 174 3.18 -7.99 -13.46
C ILE A 174 4.34 -7.04 -13.77
N SER A 175 5.50 -7.54 -14.18
CA SER A 175 6.60 -6.68 -14.67
C SER A 175 6.18 -5.87 -15.90
N TYR A 176 5.46 -6.47 -16.86
CA TYR A 176 4.95 -5.76 -18.04
C TYR A 176 3.87 -4.71 -17.69
N LEU A 177 3.00 -4.97 -16.70
CA LEU A 177 2.01 -3.98 -16.26
C LEU A 177 2.65 -2.81 -15.49
N THR A 178 3.67 -3.07 -14.66
CA THR A 178 4.42 -2.02 -13.95
C THR A 178 5.26 -1.17 -14.91
N VAL A 179 5.84 -1.78 -15.96
CA VAL A 179 6.59 -1.05 -16.99
C VAL A 179 5.66 -0.25 -17.92
N SER A 180 4.52 -0.80 -18.36
CA SER A 180 3.55 -0.08 -19.20
C SER A 180 2.89 1.11 -18.51
N LEU A 181 2.63 1.02 -17.20
CA LEU A 181 2.15 2.16 -16.40
C LEU A 181 3.24 3.23 -16.15
N GLY A 182 4.51 2.84 -16.18
CA GLY A 182 5.65 3.76 -16.16
C GLY A 182 5.82 4.50 -17.50
N HIS A 183 5.58 3.82 -18.63
CA HIS A 183 5.76 4.41 -19.96
C HIS A 183 4.65 5.38 -20.36
N GLN A 184 3.40 5.16 -19.92
CA GLN A 184 2.30 6.13 -20.14
C GLN A 184 2.41 7.42 -19.31
N ARG A 185 3.28 7.47 -18.29
CA ARG A 185 3.60 8.72 -17.57
C ARG A 185 4.73 9.53 -18.20
N ALA A 186 5.52 8.93 -19.10
CA ALA A 186 6.64 9.61 -19.76
C ALA A 186 6.23 10.33 -21.06
N THR A 187 5.15 9.91 -21.71
CA THR A 187 4.67 10.53 -22.98
C THR A 187 3.66 11.67 -22.80
N LEU A 188 3.39 12.09 -21.57
CA LEU A 188 2.46 13.20 -21.25
C LEU A 188 3.16 14.45 -20.69
N PHE A 189 4.49 14.46 -20.65
CA PHE A 189 5.30 15.58 -20.15
C PHE A 189 6.35 16.11 -21.14
N ASP A 190 6.39 15.59 -22.37
CA ASP A 190 7.10 16.23 -23.50
C ASP A 190 6.06 16.66 -24.53
N GLY A 191 5.64 17.92 -24.43
CA GLY A 191 4.67 18.59 -25.30
C GLY A 191 4.46 20.03 -24.85
#